data_AF-A0A972WB81-F1
#
_entry.id   AF-A0A972WB81-F1
#
_cell.length_a   1.000
_cell.length_b   1.000
_cell.length_c   1.000
_cell.angle_alpha   90.00
_cell.angle_beta   90.00
_cell.angle_gamma   90.00
#
_symmetry.space_group_name_H-M   'P 1'
#
loop_
_entity.id
_entity.type
_entity.pdbx_description
1 polymer ?
#
loop_
_entity_poly.entity_id
_entity_poly.type
_entity_poly.pdbx_seq_one_letter_code
_entity_poly.pdbx_strand_id
1 'polypeptide(L)' 'GVYAGGDIVTGGATVILAMGAGRQAARSMKAYLGIRDTDSIYLPSRGEGDGGPFGIDAREKIFSRVRVA' A
#
# COMPACT_ATOMS: atom_id res chain seq x y z
N GLY A 1 1.44 -2.58 -14.15
CA GLY A 1 0.00 -2.32 -14.34
C GLY A 1 -0.25 -0.83 -14.39
N VAL A 2 -1.41 -0.43 -14.93
CA VAL A 2 -1.90 0.97 -14.89
C VAL A 2 -2.94 1.07 -13.78
N TYR A 3 -2.86 2.11 -12.95
CA TYR A 3 -3.75 2.33 -11.83
C TYR A 3 -4.25 3.77 -11.85
N ALA A 4 -5.53 3.97 -11.62
CA ALA A 4 -6.16 5.29 -11.58
C ALA A 4 -7.20 5.34 -10.46
N GLY A 5 -7.38 6.52 -9.88
CA GLY A 5 -8.31 6.81 -8.80
C GLY A 5 -8.73 8.27 -8.86
N GLY A 6 -9.83 8.62 -8.20
CA GLY A 6 -10.38 9.96 -8.22
C GLY A 6 -11.41 10.19 -9.31
N ASP A 7 -11.68 11.45 -9.60
CA ASP A 7 -12.77 11.86 -10.51
C ASP A 7 -12.64 11.25 -11.92
N ILE A 8 -11.41 11.05 -12.39
CA ILE A 8 -11.11 10.45 -13.70
C ILE A 8 -11.67 9.03 -13.88
N VAL A 9 -11.90 8.29 -12.80
CA VAL A 9 -12.49 6.94 -12.85
C VAL A 9 -13.94 6.87 -12.37
N THR A 10 -14.38 7.82 -11.53
CA THR A 10 -15.73 7.80 -10.94
C THR A 10 -16.73 8.73 -11.61
N GLY A 11 -16.27 9.82 -12.25
CA GLY A 11 -17.10 10.78 -12.99
C GLY A 11 -18.01 11.66 -12.12
N GLY A 12 -17.67 12.95 -11.98
CA GLY A 12 -18.47 13.90 -11.19
C GLY A 12 -18.49 13.58 -9.69
N ALA A 13 -17.42 12.96 -9.19
CA ALA A 13 -17.37 12.49 -7.82
C ALA A 13 -17.09 13.64 -6.85
N THR A 14 -17.81 13.62 -5.71
CA THR A 14 -17.46 14.48 -4.58
C THR A 14 -16.05 14.15 -4.08
N VAL A 15 -15.40 15.12 -3.43
CA VAL A 15 -14.01 14.98 -2.97
C VAL A 15 -13.81 13.72 -2.12
N ILE A 16 -14.76 13.37 -1.25
CA ILE A 16 -14.65 12.19 -0.39
C ILE A 16 -14.65 10.88 -1.19
N LEU A 17 -15.46 10.81 -2.26
CA LEU A 17 -15.52 9.65 -3.15
C LEU A 17 -14.23 9.54 -3.97
N ALA A 18 -13.75 10.67 -4.52
CA ALA A 18 -12.50 10.72 -5.26
C ALA A 18 -11.31 10.28 -4.39
N MET A 19 -11.25 10.72 -3.13
CA MET A 19 -10.25 10.29 -2.15
C MET A 19 -10.35 8.79 -1.84
N GLY A 20 -11.57 8.25 -1.77
CA GLY A 20 -11.81 6.81 -1.60
C GLY A 20 -11.24 5.99 -2.76
N ALA A 21 -11.55 6.38 -3.99
CA ALA A 21 -11.01 5.75 -5.20
C ALA A 21 -9.47 5.88 -5.29
N GLY A 22 -8.92 7.04 -4.91
CA GLY A 22 -7.47 7.24 -4.81
C GLY A 22 -6.79 6.27 -3.85
N ARG A 23 -7.38 6.05 -2.66
CA ARG A 23 -6.86 5.07 -1.68
C ARG A 23 -6.89 3.64 -2.23
N GLN A 24 -7.93 3.27 -2.99
CA GLN A 24 -7.99 1.95 -3.61
C GLN A 24 -6.88 1.76 -4.65
N ALA A 25 -6.66 2.75 -5.52
CA ALA A 25 -5.57 2.72 -6.50
C ALA A 25 -4.21 2.57 -5.81
N ALA A 26 -3.96 3.32 -4.74
CA ALA A 26 -2.72 3.24 -3.96
C ALA A 26 -2.52 1.86 -3.31
N ARG A 27 -3.58 1.24 -2.77
CA ARG A 27 -3.51 -0.13 -2.21
C ARG A 27 -3.12 -1.15 -3.29
N SER A 28 -3.68 -1.04 -4.49
CA SER A 28 -3.33 -1.92 -5.62
C SER A 28 -1.88 -1.73 -6.08
N MET A 29 -1.41 -0.48 -6.15
CA MET A 29 0.01 -0.19 -6.44
C MET A 29 0.93 -0.82 -5.39
N LYS A 30 0.62 -0.65 -4.10
CA LYS A 30 1.38 -1.22 -2.98
C LYS A 30 1.45 -2.75 -3.07
N ALA A 31 0.31 -3.40 -3.31
CA ALA A 31 0.23 -4.85 -3.47
C ALA A 31 1.08 -5.34 -4.67
N TYR A 32 1.02 -4.63 -5.80
CA TYR A 32 1.82 -4.96 -6.98
C TYR A 32 3.33 -4.81 -6.75
N LEU A 33 3.74 -3.77 -6.02
CA LEU A 33 5.15 -3.53 -5.69
C LEU A 33 5.65 -4.45 -4.57
N GLY A 34 4.73 -5.06 -3.80
CA GLY A 34 5.04 -5.93 -2.66
C GLY A 34 5.74 -5.19 -1.53
N ILE A 35 5.41 -3.90 -1.33
CA ILE A 35 5.97 -3.07 -0.26
C ILE A 35 5.16 -3.30 1.04
N ARG A 36 5.84 -3.25 2.18
CA ARG A 36 5.27 -3.40 3.53
C ARG A 36 4.02 -2.52 3.70
N ASP A 37 3.02 -3.08 4.37
CA ASP A 37 1.86 -2.32 4.81
C ASP A 37 2.15 -1.56 6.10
N THR A 38 1.96 -0.24 6.10
CA THR A 38 2.08 0.60 7.30
C THR A 38 0.86 0.47 8.21
N ASP A 39 -0.30 0.04 7.70
CA ASP A 39 -1.53 -0.12 8.48
C ASP A 39 -1.39 -1.19 9.60
N SER A 40 -0.41 -2.10 9.48
CA SER A 40 -0.17 -3.17 10.46
C SER A 40 0.75 -2.76 11.62
N ILE A 41 1.34 -1.56 11.61
CA ILE A 41 2.33 -1.12 12.62
C ILE A 41 1.70 -1.02 14.03
N TYR A 42 0.41 -0.73 14.12
CA TYR A 42 -0.31 -0.56 15.40
C TYR A 42 -1.13 -1.77 15.81
N LEU A 43 -1.15 -2.83 14.99
CA LEU A 43 -1.85 -4.06 15.35
C LEU A 43 -0.93 -4.91 16.23
N PRO A 44 -1.46 -5.54 17.30
CA PRO A 44 -0.65 -6.42 18.13
C PRO A 44 -0.11 -7.56 17.27
N SER A 45 1.22 -7.74 17.29
CA SER A 45 1.91 -8.82 16.58
C SER A 45 1.27 -10.15 16.97
N ARG A 46 0.54 -10.79 16.05
CA ARG A 46 -0.19 -12.04 16.32
C ARG A 46 0.72 -13.26 16.53
N GLY A 47 2.04 -13.07 16.61
CA GLY A 47 3.00 -14.13 16.82
C GLY A 47 4.15 -13.64 17.69
N GLU A 48 4.22 -14.18 18.89
CA GLU A 48 5.45 -14.24 19.68
C GLU A 48 6.47 -15.08 18.88
N GLY A 49 7.47 -14.44 18.27
CA GLY A 49 8.69 -15.14 17.87
C GLY A 49 9.24 -15.07 16.44
N ASP A 50 8.75 -14.25 15.50
CA ASP A 50 9.36 -14.17 14.14
C ASP A 50 9.46 -12.75 13.56
N GLY A 51 9.78 -11.76 14.40
CA GLY A 51 10.08 -10.41 13.95
C GLY A 51 11.59 -10.23 13.91
N GLY A 52 12.17 -9.94 12.75
CA GLY A 52 13.56 -9.54 12.65
C GLY A 52 13.90 -8.32 13.53
N PRO A 53 15.16 -7.88 13.56
CA PRO A 53 15.60 -6.83 14.47
C PRO A 53 14.65 -5.61 14.42
N PHE A 54 14.21 -5.17 15.60
CA PHE A 54 13.28 -4.05 15.79
C PHE A 54 11.82 -4.29 15.32
N GLY A 55 11.37 -5.54 15.20
CA GLY A 55 10.00 -5.84 14.76
C GLY A 55 9.80 -5.65 13.25
N ILE A 56 10.88 -5.79 12.49
CA ILE A 56 10.90 -5.67 11.04
C ILE A 56 11.20 -7.06 10.47
N ASP A 57 10.27 -7.64 9.73
CA ASP A 57 10.51 -8.91 9.02
C ASP A 57 11.47 -8.65 7.84
N ALA A 58 12.57 -9.39 7.78
CA ALA A 58 13.57 -9.27 6.71
C ALA A 58 13.04 -9.66 5.33
N ARG A 59 11.90 -10.35 5.25
CA ARG A 59 11.19 -10.69 4.01
C ARG A 59 10.33 -9.54 3.49
N GLU A 60 9.99 -8.57 4.34
CA GLU A 60 9.23 -7.39 3.94
C GLU A 60 10.11 -6.42 3.14
N LYS A 61 9.57 -5.89 2.05
CA LYS A 61 10.25 -4.88 1.24
C LYS A 61 9.81 -3.49 1.68
N ILE A 62 10.77 -2.60 1.94
CA ILE A 62 10.48 -1.19 2.27
C ILE A 62 10.38 -0.35 0.99
N PHE A 63 11.03 -0.78 -0.09
CA PHE A 63 11.09 -0.07 -1.36
C PHE A 63 11.07 -1.04 -2.53
N SER A 64 10.73 -0.53 -3.71
CA SER A 64 10.87 -1.22 -4.99
C SER A 64 11.69 -0.33 -5.93
N ARG A 65 12.72 -0.91 -6.57
CA ARG A 65 13.49 -0.18 -7.60
C ARG A 65 12.73 -0.23 -8.92
N VAL A 66 12.36 0.93 -9.42
CA VAL A 66 11.75 1.08 -10.75
C VAL A 66 12.85 1.45 -11.73
N ARG A 67 12.94 0.73 -12.85
CA ARG A 67 13.78 1.12 -13.99
C ARG A 67 12.89 1.78 -15.02
N VAL A 68 13.29 2.96 -15.47
CA VAL A 68 12.62 3.67 -16.56
C VAL A 68 13.34 3.29 -17.86
N ALA A 69 12.58 3.01 -18.91
CA ALA A 69 13.07 2.77 -20.26
C ALA A 69 13.25 4.08 -21.02
#